data_AF-A0A182J2U6-F1
#
_entry.id   AF-A0A182J2U6-F1
#
_cell.length_a   1.000
_cell.length_b   1.000
_cell.length_c   1.000
_cell.angle_alpha   90.00
_cell.angle_beta   90.00
_cell.angle_gamma   90.00
#
_symmetry.space_group_name_H-M   'P 1'
#
loop_
_entity.id
_entity.type
_entity.pdbx_description
1 polymer ?
#
loop_
_entity_poly.entity_id
_entity_poly.type
_entity_poly.pdbx_seq_one_letter_code
_entity_poly.pdbx_strand_id
1 'polypeptide(L)'
;LCVCSFVVRRGGLDILSTLSLPRSARSENSDANASTMKALEKVDGWTKKWIKIFLCMLCTILCYLAVLVLTISTVSKLQYEQLDVFMDIRMYRLVLFLMFVGALSLTLAFIGFLGTWRENQPVLYTFCSLLVVFSLMEGTVAFIGYTQRHNMETDMDSNLWFSINQYPMDISLQPYVDTLQTQLQDLPPKGGYQSIPFARVPAKTYFKGWQMIAGYAGISTFGLFLYWLNVKENHRNEIEMRSARNVMYPLLLAERDREYLKQLRRNRDEEAELMKNVEGWEVGTWYGEPVFKTLPKDKLIEPTFQEFYVHTDYKHMANRADVKLMN
;
A
#
# COMPACT_ATOMS: atom_id res chain seq x y z
N LEU A 1 35.10 17.35 15.42
CA LEU A 1 34.56 16.49 14.34
C LEU A 1 33.04 16.40 14.55
N CYS A 2 32.26 17.47 14.37
CA CYS A 2 31.75 18.09 13.14
C CYS A 2 30.98 17.12 12.24
N VAL A 3 29.63 17.21 12.26
CA VAL A 3 28.60 17.32 11.18
C VAL A 3 27.24 17.28 11.92
N CYS A 4 26.50 18.37 12.19
CA CYS A 4 25.76 19.31 11.35
C CYS A 4 24.63 18.71 10.48
N SER A 5 23.37 18.92 10.90
CA SER A 5 22.09 19.08 10.12
C SER A 5 20.92 18.44 10.90
N PHE A 6 19.74 19.02 11.09
CA PHE A 6 19.13 20.29 10.73
C PHE A 6 17.92 20.44 11.70
N VAL A 7 17.97 21.39 12.63
CA VAL A 7 16.84 21.75 13.49
C VAL A 7 16.07 22.86 12.78
N VAL A 8 14.92 22.54 12.20
CA VAL A 8 14.02 23.54 11.61
C VAL A 8 13.33 24.29 12.75
N ARG A 9 13.81 25.51 13.01
CA ARG A 9 13.15 26.55 13.82
C ARG A 9 11.75 26.82 13.25
N ARG A 10 10.70 26.47 14.00
CA ARG A 10 9.36 27.10 13.85
C ARG A 10 9.42 28.50 14.47
N GLY A 11 9.65 29.51 13.64
CA GLY A 11 9.45 30.91 13.97
C GLY A 11 8.42 31.51 13.00
N GLY A 12 7.46 32.24 13.52
CA GLY A 12 6.33 32.84 12.78
C GLY A 12 5.05 32.66 13.60
N LEU A 13 4.95 33.29 14.77
CA LEU A 13 4.47 34.66 14.99
C LEU A 13 3.05 34.86 14.45
N ASP A 14 2.14 35.00 15.41
CA ASP A 14 0.73 35.27 15.25
C ASP A 14 0.48 36.52 14.37
N ILE A 15 -0.11 36.31 13.19
CA ILE A 15 -0.80 37.35 12.42
C ILE A 15 -2.11 36.73 11.93
N LEU A 16 -3.02 36.52 12.87
CA LEU A 16 -4.32 35.89 12.67
C LEU A 16 -5.49 36.87 12.94
N SER A 17 -5.28 38.18 12.84
CA SER A 17 -6.28 39.15 13.32
C SER A 17 -6.86 40.14 12.31
N THR A 18 -6.43 40.23 11.04
CA THR A 18 -6.93 41.35 10.18
C THR A 18 -7.31 41.04 8.73
N LEU A 19 -7.47 39.78 8.31
CA LEU A 19 -7.98 39.50 6.96
C LEU A 19 -9.02 38.37 6.91
N SER A 20 -10.29 38.78 6.87
CA SER A 20 -11.42 37.93 6.51
C SER A 20 -11.38 37.61 5.02
N LEU A 21 -10.73 36.50 4.65
CA LEU A 21 -11.02 35.80 3.40
C LEU A 21 -12.56 35.59 3.31
N PRO A 22 -13.18 35.77 2.13
CA PRO A 22 -14.60 35.52 1.98
C PRO A 22 -14.92 34.11 2.49
N ARG A 23 -15.96 34.00 3.31
CA ARG A 23 -16.32 32.77 4.05
C ARG A 23 -16.44 31.56 3.12
N SER A 24 -16.82 31.77 1.85
CA SER A 24 -16.93 30.74 0.82
C SER A 24 -15.58 30.21 0.32
N ALA A 25 -14.57 31.05 0.08
CA ALA A 25 -13.25 30.57 -0.37
C ALA A 25 -12.50 29.86 0.77
N ARG A 26 -12.71 30.29 2.02
CA ARG A 26 -12.20 29.57 3.20
C ARG A 26 -12.95 28.27 3.43
N SER A 27 -14.27 28.24 3.22
CA SER A 27 -15.05 26.99 3.33
C SER A 27 -14.66 26.01 2.25
N GLU A 28 -14.60 26.42 0.99
CA GLU A 28 -14.28 25.54 -0.14
C GLU A 28 -12.87 24.95 -0.06
N ASN A 29 -11.86 25.75 0.35
CA ASN A 29 -10.51 25.24 0.59
C ASN A 29 -10.42 24.38 1.86
N SER A 30 -11.25 24.66 2.89
CA SER A 30 -11.36 23.79 4.07
C SER A 30 -12.12 22.49 3.77
N ASP A 31 -13.09 22.51 2.85
CA ASP A 31 -13.92 21.39 2.44
C ASP A 31 -13.14 20.49 1.45
N ALA A 32 -12.31 21.09 0.58
CA ALA A 32 -11.34 20.40 -0.26
C ALA A 32 -10.23 19.74 0.57
N ASN A 33 -9.68 20.45 1.57
CA ASN A 33 -8.72 19.86 2.50
C ASN A 33 -9.35 18.80 3.41
N ALA A 34 -10.61 18.97 3.83
CA ALA A 34 -11.32 17.98 4.63
C ALA A 34 -11.70 16.73 3.82
N SER A 35 -12.07 16.88 2.54
CA SER A 35 -12.37 15.75 1.66
C SER A 35 -11.12 14.97 1.26
N THR A 36 -10.00 15.66 0.99
CA THR A 36 -8.70 15.02 0.76
C THR A 36 -8.16 14.33 2.02
N MET A 37 -8.29 14.94 3.20
CA MET A 37 -7.96 14.30 4.48
C MET A 37 -8.83 13.06 4.74
N LYS A 38 -10.15 13.12 4.51
CA LYS A 38 -11.05 11.95 4.60
C LYS A 38 -10.70 10.85 3.60
N ALA A 39 -10.27 11.23 2.39
CA ALA A 39 -9.83 10.26 1.39
C ALA A 39 -8.53 9.58 1.81
N LEU A 40 -7.55 10.33 2.35
CA LEU A 40 -6.31 9.78 2.89
C LEU A 40 -6.54 8.88 4.10
N GLU A 41 -7.43 9.26 5.01
CA GLU A 41 -7.81 8.44 6.17
C GLU A 41 -8.53 7.14 5.73
N LYS A 42 -9.37 7.22 4.70
CA LYS A 42 -10.03 6.04 4.09
C LYS A 42 -9.03 5.11 3.42
N VAL A 43 -8.04 5.66 2.71
CA VAL A 43 -6.95 4.88 2.09
C VAL A 43 -6.10 4.21 3.16
N ASP A 44 -5.65 4.94 4.18
CA ASP A 44 -4.87 4.40 5.31
C ASP A 44 -5.67 3.33 6.08
N GLY A 45 -6.97 3.54 6.26
CA GLY A 45 -7.90 2.55 6.82
C GLY A 45 -8.05 1.29 5.96
N TRP A 46 -8.00 1.42 4.64
CA TRP A 46 -7.96 0.28 3.71
C TRP A 46 -6.62 -0.46 3.80
N THR A 47 -5.49 0.25 3.77
CA THR A 47 -4.15 -0.35 3.84
C THR A 47 -3.97 -1.17 5.12
N LYS A 48 -4.44 -0.64 6.26
CA LYS A 48 -4.40 -1.33 7.56
C LYS A 48 -5.21 -2.64 7.57
N LYS A 49 -6.36 -2.69 6.89
CA LYS A 49 -7.19 -3.90 6.78
C LYS A 49 -6.53 -4.95 5.90
N TRP A 50 -5.95 -4.55 4.78
CA TRP A 50 -5.26 -5.47 3.86
C TRP A 50 -4.00 -6.08 4.48
N ILE A 51 -3.21 -5.30 5.23
CA ILE A 51 -2.03 -5.81 5.94
C ILE A 51 -2.42 -6.88 6.96
N LYS A 52 -3.53 -6.68 7.71
CA LYS A 52 -4.03 -7.68 8.67
C LYS A 52 -4.45 -8.98 7.99
N ILE A 53 -5.20 -8.88 6.88
CA ILE A 53 -5.67 -10.05 6.12
C ILE A 53 -4.47 -10.81 5.56
N PHE A 54 -3.51 -10.11 4.96
CA PHE A 54 -2.31 -10.72 4.40
C PHE A 54 -1.49 -11.44 5.48
N LEU A 55 -1.25 -10.80 6.63
CA LEU A 55 -0.50 -11.40 7.74
C LEU A 55 -1.22 -12.62 8.33
N CYS A 56 -2.56 -12.58 8.44
CA CYS A 56 -3.37 -13.71 8.88
C CYS A 56 -3.24 -14.91 7.92
N MET A 57 -3.34 -14.67 6.60
CA MET A 57 -3.17 -15.71 5.58
C MET A 57 -1.77 -16.34 5.59
N LEU A 58 -0.72 -15.55 5.85
CA LEU A 58 0.63 -16.07 5.94
C LEU A 58 0.81 -16.95 7.19
N CYS A 59 0.29 -16.52 8.35
CA CYS A 59 0.35 -17.29 9.59
C CYS A 59 -0.42 -18.63 9.50
N THR A 60 -1.55 -18.69 8.77
CA THR A 60 -2.28 -19.95 8.57
C THR A 60 -1.52 -20.94 7.68
N ILE A 61 -0.83 -20.45 6.64
CA ILE A 61 0.04 -21.27 5.79
C ILE A 61 1.22 -21.82 6.63
N LEU A 62 1.88 -20.99 7.42
CA LEU A 62 2.97 -21.43 8.30
C LEU A 62 2.52 -22.46 9.33
N CYS A 63 1.31 -22.32 9.88
CA CYS A 63 0.73 -23.29 10.79
C CYS A 63 0.54 -24.66 10.10
N TYR A 64 0.02 -24.68 8.87
CA TYR A 64 -0.14 -25.91 8.10
C TYR A 64 1.20 -26.59 7.80
N LEU A 65 2.22 -25.81 7.39
CA LEU A 65 3.57 -26.34 7.16
C LEU A 65 4.19 -26.89 8.45
N ALA A 66 3.99 -26.24 9.59
CA ALA A 66 4.48 -26.75 10.88
C ALA A 66 3.83 -28.08 11.28
N VAL A 67 2.52 -28.24 11.04
CA VAL A 67 1.83 -29.53 11.25
C VAL A 67 2.40 -30.61 10.32
N LEU A 68 2.67 -30.29 9.05
CA LEU A 68 3.29 -31.23 8.10
C LEU A 68 4.68 -31.68 8.58
N VAL A 69 5.52 -30.75 9.04
CA VAL A 69 6.85 -31.08 9.57
C VAL A 69 6.75 -31.95 10.82
N LEU A 70 5.78 -31.67 11.70
CA LEU A 70 5.54 -32.50 12.88
C LEU A 70 5.06 -33.91 12.53
N THR A 71 4.19 -34.07 11.53
CA THR A 71 3.74 -35.40 11.10
C THR A 71 4.87 -36.21 10.46
N ILE A 72 5.73 -35.58 9.65
CA ILE A 72 6.94 -36.22 9.13
C ILE A 72 7.86 -36.64 10.29
N SER A 73 8.04 -35.78 11.29
CA SER A 73 8.91 -36.04 12.44
C SER A 73 8.40 -37.20 13.30
N THR A 74 7.09 -37.30 13.54
CA THR A 74 6.51 -38.40 14.31
C THR A 74 6.51 -39.72 13.54
N VAL A 75 6.20 -39.72 12.24
CA VAL A 75 6.29 -40.91 11.39
C VAL A 75 7.73 -41.41 11.30
N SER A 76 8.70 -40.49 11.15
CA SER A 76 10.11 -40.85 11.18
C SER A 76 10.46 -41.55 12.50
N LYS A 77 10.08 -40.98 13.65
CA LYS A 77 10.32 -41.59 14.96
C LYS A 77 9.72 -42.99 15.10
N LEU A 78 8.49 -43.20 14.61
CA LEU A 78 7.82 -44.50 14.67
C LEU A 78 8.52 -45.56 13.80
N GLN A 79 8.98 -45.17 12.61
CA GLN A 79 9.80 -46.05 11.77
C GLN A 79 11.14 -46.39 12.45
N TYR A 80 11.73 -45.44 13.18
CA TYR A 80 12.95 -45.68 13.96
C TYR A 80 12.76 -46.70 15.08
N GLU A 81 11.68 -46.60 15.87
CA GLU A 81 11.38 -47.59 16.95
C GLU A 81 11.05 -48.98 16.37
N GLN A 82 10.47 -49.08 15.17
CA GLN A 82 10.26 -50.40 14.54
C GLN A 82 11.53 -51.02 13.95
N LEU A 83 12.55 -50.21 13.63
CA LEU A 83 13.85 -50.65 13.09
C LEU A 83 14.94 -50.79 14.18
N ASP A 84 14.51 -50.91 15.45
CA ASP A 84 15.19 -50.83 16.76
C ASP A 84 16.62 -51.41 16.94
N VAL A 85 17.23 -52.03 15.94
CA VAL A 85 18.47 -52.81 16.12
C VAL A 85 19.74 -52.10 15.63
N PHE A 86 19.69 -51.11 14.71
CA PHE A 86 20.93 -50.63 14.05
C PHE A 86 21.09 -49.13 13.73
N MET A 87 20.35 -48.22 14.37
CA MET A 87 20.55 -46.78 14.08
C MET A 87 21.25 -46.03 15.22
N ASP A 88 22.38 -45.41 14.85
CA ASP A 88 23.29 -44.64 15.70
C ASP A 88 22.54 -43.58 16.54
N ILE A 89 22.92 -43.45 17.83
CA ILE A 89 22.38 -42.50 18.82
C ILE A 89 22.32 -41.05 18.29
N ARG A 90 23.17 -40.73 17.31
CA ARG A 90 23.25 -39.43 16.64
C ARG A 90 22.05 -39.14 15.75
N MET A 91 21.54 -40.12 15.00
CA MET A 91 20.40 -39.94 14.09
C MET A 91 19.10 -39.76 14.86
N TYR A 92 18.92 -40.50 15.94
CA TYR A 92 17.79 -40.32 16.87
C TYR A 92 17.75 -38.89 17.45
N ARG A 93 18.91 -38.33 17.80
CA ARG A 93 19.04 -36.95 18.31
C ARG A 93 18.66 -35.91 17.27
N LEU A 94 19.00 -36.14 16.00
CA LEU A 94 18.63 -35.25 14.89
C LEU A 94 17.12 -35.24 14.66
N VAL A 95 16.46 -36.41 14.71
CA VAL A 95 15.00 -36.51 14.56
C VAL A 95 14.27 -35.85 15.74
N LEU A 96 14.77 -36.02 16.96
CA LEU A 96 14.24 -35.32 18.14
C LEU A 96 14.42 -33.80 18.03
N PHE A 97 15.55 -33.34 17.50
CA PHE A 97 15.79 -31.91 17.27
C PHE A 97 14.80 -31.33 16.24
N LEU A 98 14.56 -32.03 15.13
CA LEU A 98 13.59 -31.62 14.11
C LEU A 98 12.15 -31.57 14.68
N MET A 99 11.80 -32.52 15.55
CA MET A 99 10.52 -32.51 16.26
C MET A 99 10.38 -31.30 17.19
N PHE A 100 11.44 -30.94 17.91
CA PHE A 100 11.45 -29.76 18.78
C PHE A 100 11.31 -28.46 17.99
N VAL A 101 12.04 -28.31 16.88
CA VAL A 101 11.94 -27.15 15.99
C VAL A 101 10.54 -27.04 15.37
N GLY A 102 9.97 -28.16 14.92
CA GLY A 102 8.59 -28.22 14.42
C GLY A 102 7.57 -27.77 15.47
N ALA A 103 7.71 -28.22 16.72
CA ALA A 103 6.81 -27.84 17.81
C ALA A 103 6.93 -26.34 18.15
N LEU A 104 8.14 -25.79 18.23
CA LEU A 104 8.36 -24.37 18.45
C LEU A 104 7.75 -23.53 17.32
N SER A 105 7.96 -23.92 16.06
CA SER A 105 7.39 -23.21 14.90
C SER A 105 5.86 -23.20 14.91
N LEU A 106 5.22 -24.29 15.36
CA LEU A 106 3.76 -24.36 15.51
C LEU A 106 3.25 -23.40 16.60
N THR A 107 3.95 -23.31 17.74
CA THR A 107 3.56 -22.37 18.81
C THR A 107 3.68 -20.90 18.35
N LEU A 108 4.72 -20.55 17.60
CA LEU A 108 4.89 -19.20 17.05
C LEU A 108 3.80 -18.86 16.03
N ALA A 109 3.49 -19.79 15.11
CA ALA A 109 2.45 -19.59 14.12
C ALA A 109 1.07 -19.44 14.77
N PHE A 110 0.79 -20.18 15.85
CA PHE A 110 -0.45 -20.08 16.61
C PHE A 110 -0.58 -18.75 17.36
N ILE A 111 0.50 -18.29 18.02
CA ILE A 111 0.53 -16.97 18.68
C ILE A 111 0.36 -15.85 17.64
N GLY A 112 1.01 -15.95 16.47
CA GLY A 112 0.87 -15.01 15.37
C GLY A 112 -0.55 -14.97 14.78
N PHE A 113 -1.16 -16.14 14.59
CA PHE A 113 -2.56 -16.23 14.16
C PHE A 113 -3.51 -15.59 15.19
N LEU A 114 -3.37 -15.92 16.48
CA LEU A 114 -4.19 -15.33 17.54
C LEU A 114 -3.97 -13.82 17.69
N GLY A 115 -2.74 -13.34 17.51
CA GLY A 115 -2.39 -11.92 17.56
C GLY A 115 -3.07 -11.12 16.45
N THR A 116 -3.12 -11.67 15.24
CA THR A 116 -3.80 -11.03 14.09
C THR A 116 -5.33 -11.15 14.17
N TRP A 117 -5.85 -12.30 14.59
CA TRP A 117 -7.30 -12.56 14.65
C TRP A 117 -8.01 -11.76 15.76
N ARG A 118 -7.39 -11.66 16.94
CA ARG A 118 -8.02 -11.02 18.12
C ARG A 118 -7.73 -9.52 18.24
N GLU A 119 -7.06 -8.94 17.25
CA GLU A 119 -6.58 -7.54 17.23
C GLU A 119 -5.86 -7.12 18.54
N ASN A 120 -5.21 -8.07 19.21
CA ASN A 120 -4.61 -7.84 20.52
C ASN A 120 -3.17 -7.35 20.37
N GLN A 121 -2.96 -6.05 20.56
CA GLN A 121 -1.67 -5.37 20.40
C GLN A 121 -0.52 -6.02 21.18
N PRO A 122 -0.62 -6.31 22.50
CA PRO A 122 0.47 -6.96 23.24
C PRO A 122 0.85 -8.34 22.69
N VAL A 123 -0.10 -9.14 22.20
CA VAL A 123 0.19 -10.47 21.63
C VAL A 123 0.90 -10.35 20.29
N LEU A 124 0.58 -9.32 19.50
CA LEU A 124 1.27 -9.06 18.25
C LEU A 124 2.71 -8.58 18.49
N TYR A 125 2.93 -7.74 19.52
CA TYR A 125 4.28 -7.30 19.89
C TYR A 125 5.14 -8.45 20.42
N THR A 126 4.58 -9.36 21.22
CA THR A 126 5.32 -10.55 21.70
C THR A 126 5.66 -11.50 20.56
N PHE A 127 4.78 -11.67 19.57
CA PHE A 127 5.10 -12.44 18.37
C PHE A 127 6.26 -11.83 17.57
N CYS A 128 6.23 -10.51 17.36
CA CYS A 128 7.27 -9.81 16.62
C CYS A 128 8.63 -9.85 17.36
N SER A 129 8.63 -9.70 18.69
CA SER A 129 9.86 -9.81 19.48
C SER A 129 10.45 -11.23 19.44
N LEU A 130 9.60 -12.27 19.47
CA LEU A 130 10.05 -13.66 19.31
C LEU A 130 10.69 -13.91 17.94
N LEU A 131 10.11 -13.39 16.84
CA LEU A 131 10.70 -13.52 15.51
C LEU A 131 12.10 -12.90 15.40
N VAL A 132 12.31 -11.74 16.05
CA VAL A 132 13.65 -11.11 16.10
C VAL A 132 14.64 -12.00 16.85
N VAL A 133 14.23 -12.62 17.96
CA VAL A 133 15.09 -13.56 18.70
C VAL A 133 15.45 -14.78 17.87
N PHE A 134 14.50 -15.37 17.13
CA PHE A 134 14.77 -16.50 16.23
C PHE A 134 15.73 -16.13 15.11
N SER A 135 15.56 -14.96 14.51
CA SER A 135 16.47 -14.47 13.46
C SER A 135 17.91 -14.25 13.98
N LEU A 136 18.05 -13.73 15.21
CA LEU A 136 19.37 -13.59 15.84
C LEU A 136 19.98 -14.97 16.15
N MET A 137 19.19 -15.93 16.64
CA MET A 137 19.66 -17.29 16.90
C MET A 137 20.17 -17.96 15.61
N GLU A 138 19.41 -17.89 14.52
CA GLU A 138 19.83 -18.40 13.21
C GLU A 138 21.12 -17.73 12.72
N GLY A 139 21.23 -16.41 12.92
CA GLY A 139 22.46 -15.66 12.61
C GLY A 139 23.68 -16.15 13.40
N THR A 140 23.52 -16.47 14.69
CA THR A 140 24.62 -17.03 15.50
C THR A 140 25.02 -18.43 15.05
N VAL A 141 24.05 -19.30 14.71
CA VAL A 141 24.32 -20.65 14.21
C VAL A 141 25.02 -20.60 12.85
N ALA A 142 24.58 -19.71 11.95
CA ALA A 142 25.22 -19.51 10.65
C ALA A 142 26.66 -19.00 10.78
N PHE A 143 26.90 -18.07 11.72
CA PHE A 143 28.25 -17.56 11.99
C PHE A 143 29.18 -18.63 12.56
N ILE A 144 28.71 -19.45 13.51
CA ILE A 144 29.49 -20.57 14.07
C ILE A 144 29.79 -21.59 12.96
N GLY A 145 28.80 -21.95 12.14
CA GLY A 145 29.00 -22.86 11.01
C GLY A 145 30.00 -22.34 9.97
N TYR A 146 30.01 -21.03 9.71
CA TYR A 146 30.98 -20.42 8.81
C TYR A 146 32.40 -20.42 9.38
N THR A 147 32.56 -20.04 10.65
CA THR A 147 33.88 -19.93 11.29
C THR A 147 34.54 -21.30 11.52
N GLN A 148 33.77 -22.33 11.83
CA GLN A 148 34.29 -23.68 12.14
C GLN A 148 34.21 -24.66 10.97
N ARG A 149 33.98 -24.17 9.75
CA ARG A 149 33.80 -25.02 8.56
C ARG A 149 34.92 -26.04 8.36
N HIS A 150 36.18 -25.63 8.52
CA HIS A 150 37.32 -26.52 8.28
C HIS A 150 37.37 -27.67 9.28
N ASN A 151 37.11 -27.40 10.56
CA ASN A 151 37.11 -28.44 11.60
C ASN A 151 35.98 -29.44 11.37
N MET A 152 34.80 -28.96 10.95
CA MET A 152 33.66 -29.83 10.63
C MET A 152 33.96 -30.74 9.43
N GLU A 153 34.66 -30.24 8.42
CA GLU A 153 35.08 -31.01 7.24
C GLU A 153 36.08 -32.11 7.64
N THR A 154 37.10 -31.77 8.43
CA THR A 154 38.09 -32.75 8.90
C THR A 154 37.49 -33.79 9.85
N ASP A 155 36.56 -33.39 10.72
CA ASP A 155 35.84 -34.29 11.62
C ASP A 155 34.92 -35.23 10.84
N MET A 156 34.25 -34.71 9.80
CA MET A 156 33.39 -35.53 8.95
C MET A 156 34.20 -36.53 8.12
N ASP A 157 35.31 -36.10 7.51
CA ASP A 157 36.20 -36.96 6.72
C ASP A 157 36.82 -38.06 7.56
N SER A 158 37.30 -37.74 8.77
CA SER A 158 37.89 -38.73 9.67
C SER A 158 36.87 -39.73 10.22
N ASN A 159 35.66 -39.27 10.58
CA ASN A 159 34.57 -40.17 10.97
C ASN A 159 34.10 -41.07 9.82
N LEU A 160 34.09 -40.53 8.59
CA LEU A 160 33.75 -41.29 7.40
C LEU A 160 34.81 -42.37 7.12
N TRP A 161 36.09 -42.01 7.16
CA TRP A 161 37.20 -42.95 7.00
C TRP A 161 37.18 -44.07 8.06
N PHE A 162 36.89 -43.72 9.32
CA PHE A 162 36.73 -44.69 10.40
C PHE A 162 35.58 -45.66 10.13
N SER A 163 34.42 -45.15 9.72
CA SER A 163 33.24 -45.96 9.37
C SER A 163 33.52 -46.91 8.18
N ILE A 164 34.23 -46.43 7.15
CA ILE A 164 34.61 -47.23 5.97
C ILE A 164 35.56 -48.36 6.36
N ASN A 165 36.52 -48.12 7.26
CA ASN A 165 37.46 -49.16 7.70
C ASN A 165 36.80 -50.23 8.57
N GLN A 166 35.73 -49.88 9.28
CA GLN A 166 34.97 -50.79 10.14
C GLN A 166 33.96 -51.65 9.35
N TYR A 167 33.55 -51.21 8.15
CA TYR A 167 32.59 -51.88 7.26
C TYR A 167 32.85 -53.39 6.99
N PRO A 168 34.08 -53.87 6.70
CA PRO A 168 34.28 -55.30 6.43
C PRO A 168 34.15 -56.19 7.68
N MET A 169 34.25 -55.61 8.87
CA MET A 169 34.23 -56.34 10.15
C MET A 169 32.82 -56.40 10.77
N ASP A 170 31.98 -55.39 10.53
CA ASP A 170 30.63 -55.30 11.10
C ASP A 170 29.55 -55.74 10.10
N ILE A 171 29.20 -57.03 10.14
CA ILE A 171 28.17 -57.68 9.30
C ILE A 171 26.80 -56.97 9.36
N SER A 172 26.48 -56.33 10.47
CA SER A 172 25.23 -55.60 10.65
C SER A 172 25.18 -54.23 10.00
N LEU A 173 26.34 -53.58 9.79
CA LEU A 173 26.43 -52.24 9.23
C LEU A 173 26.42 -52.26 7.70
N GLN A 174 26.93 -53.35 7.11
CA GLN A 174 27.02 -53.58 5.67
C GLN A 174 25.73 -53.27 4.90
N PRO A 175 24.54 -53.81 5.25
CA PRO A 175 23.33 -53.56 4.46
C PRO A 175 22.91 -52.09 4.45
N TYR A 176 23.19 -51.32 5.50
CA TYR A 176 22.82 -49.89 5.56
C TYR A 176 23.78 -49.03 4.74
N VAL A 177 25.09 -49.29 4.85
CA VAL A 177 26.11 -48.61 4.04
C VAL A 177 25.94 -48.96 2.58
N ASP A 178 25.63 -50.22 2.25
CA ASP A 178 25.31 -50.64 0.89
C ASP A 178 24.04 -49.98 0.36
N THR A 179 23.03 -49.79 1.21
CA THR A 179 21.80 -49.08 0.82
C THR A 179 22.08 -47.59 0.57
N LEU A 180 22.90 -46.95 1.40
CA LEU A 180 23.32 -45.56 1.18
C LEU A 180 24.19 -45.43 -0.06
N GLN A 181 25.17 -46.33 -0.26
CA GLN A 181 26.03 -46.36 -1.44
C GLN A 181 25.23 -46.67 -2.71
N THR A 182 24.22 -47.54 -2.66
CA THR A 182 23.32 -47.80 -3.80
C THR A 182 22.32 -46.68 -4.05
N GLN A 183 21.98 -45.87 -3.05
CA GLN A 183 21.22 -44.62 -3.24
C GLN A 183 22.10 -43.49 -3.79
N LEU A 184 23.40 -43.49 -3.45
CA LEU A 184 24.37 -42.48 -3.91
C LEU A 184 25.00 -42.83 -5.27
N GLN A 185 25.12 -44.12 -5.59
CA GLN A 185 25.51 -44.60 -6.92
C GLN A 185 24.28 -44.59 -7.82
N ASP A 186 24.46 -44.16 -9.07
CA ASP A 186 23.45 -44.24 -10.12
C ASP A 186 23.24 -45.69 -10.61
N LEU A 187 22.77 -46.57 -9.71
CA LEU A 187 22.37 -47.92 -10.05
C LEU A 187 20.87 -47.96 -10.40
N PRO A 188 20.46 -48.83 -11.33
CA PRO A 188 19.04 -49.08 -11.57
C PRO A 188 18.41 -49.69 -10.31
N PRO A 189 17.17 -49.33 -9.96
CA PRO A 189 16.47 -49.92 -8.82
C PRO A 189 16.37 -51.45 -8.98
N LYS A 190 16.34 -52.21 -7.87
CA LYS A 190 16.38 -53.69 -7.86
C LYS A 190 15.28 -54.37 -8.70
N GLY A 191 14.23 -53.66 -9.10
CA GLY A 191 13.14 -54.12 -9.99
C GLY A 191 13.26 -53.69 -11.46
N GLY A 192 14.39 -53.11 -11.87
CA GLY A 192 14.55 -52.50 -13.19
C GLY A 192 13.83 -51.16 -13.32
N TYR A 193 14.16 -50.38 -14.35
CA TYR A 193 13.43 -49.15 -14.64
C TYR A 193 11.98 -49.48 -15.05
N GLN A 194 11.03 -48.64 -14.66
CA GLN A 194 9.70 -48.68 -15.27
C GLN A 194 9.86 -48.53 -16.79
N SER A 195 9.02 -49.24 -17.56
CA SER A 195 9.07 -49.13 -19.01
C SER A 195 8.87 -47.68 -19.42
N ILE A 196 9.91 -47.09 -19.99
CA ILE A 196 9.84 -45.72 -20.47
C ILE A 196 8.87 -45.73 -21.67
N PRO A 197 7.72 -45.02 -21.60
CA PRO A 197 6.84 -44.92 -22.74
C PRO A 197 7.54 -44.06 -23.79
N PHE A 198 8.21 -44.71 -24.75
CA PHE A 198 8.82 -44.04 -25.89
C PHE A 198 7.76 -43.50 -26.87
N ALA A 199 6.52 -43.99 -26.74
CA ALA A 199 5.39 -43.46 -27.47
C ALA A 199 5.01 -42.07 -26.95
N ARG A 200 4.71 -41.14 -27.87
CA ARG A 200 4.20 -39.82 -27.51
C ARG A 200 2.83 -39.97 -26.85
N VAL A 201 2.75 -39.77 -25.55
CA VAL A 201 1.47 -39.62 -24.86
C VAL A 201 0.92 -38.24 -25.26
N PRO A 202 -0.18 -38.15 -26.04
CA PRO A 202 -0.74 -36.86 -26.39
C PRO A 202 -1.19 -36.15 -25.11
N ALA A 203 -0.88 -34.86 -25.01
CA ALA A 203 -1.32 -34.05 -23.88
C ALA A 203 -2.84 -34.07 -23.80
N LYS A 204 -3.39 -34.32 -22.60
CA LYS A 204 -4.84 -34.24 -22.37
C LYS A 204 -5.27 -32.79 -22.51
N THR A 205 -5.98 -32.46 -23.58
CA THR A 205 -6.55 -31.12 -23.79
C THR A 205 -7.89 -31.03 -23.06
N TYR A 206 -7.92 -30.32 -21.94
CA TYR A 206 -9.12 -30.15 -21.12
C TYR A 206 -10.17 -29.22 -21.75
N PHE A 207 -9.74 -28.25 -22.55
CA PHE A 207 -10.63 -27.28 -23.20
C PHE A 207 -10.50 -27.36 -24.71
N LYS A 208 -11.64 -27.42 -25.40
CA LYS A 208 -11.70 -27.30 -26.87
C LYS A 208 -11.58 -25.82 -27.26
N GLY A 209 -11.04 -25.53 -28.44
CA GLY A 209 -10.81 -24.14 -28.90
C GLY A 209 -12.05 -23.24 -28.85
N TRP A 210 -13.21 -23.77 -29.23
CA TRP A 210 -14.49 -23.03 -29.13
C TRP A 210 -14.87 -22.68 -27.69
N GLN A 211 -14.58 -23.54 -26.71
CA GLN A 211 -14.87 -23.27 -25.30
C GLN A 211 -14.00 -22.13 -24.77
N MET A 212 -12.75 -22.04 -25.21
CA MET A 212 -11.85 -20.94 -24.86
C MET A 212 -12.36 -19.60 -25.42
N ILE A 213 -12.79 -19.60 -26.69
CA ILE A 213 -13.37 -18.43 -27.35
C ILE A 213 -14.68 -18.02 -26.64
N ALA A 214 -15.55 -18.97 -26.33
CA ALA A 214 -16.79 -18.72 -25.60
C ALA A 214 -16.53 -18.18 -24.18
N GLY A 215 -15.54 -18.72 -23.47
CA GLY A 215 -15.13 -18.21 -22.16
C GLY A 215 -14.61 -16.77 -22.23
N TYR A 216 -13.76 -16.47 -23.22
CA TYR A 216 -13.25 -15.11 -23.45
C TYR A 216 -14.38 -14.12 -23.78
N ALA A 217 -15.29 -14.51 -24.68
CA ALA A 217 -16.45 -13.70 -25.02
C ALA A 217 -17.38 -13.48 -23.82
N GLY A 218 -17.58 -14.51 -22.99
CA GLY A 218 -18.38 -14.44 -21.77
C GLY A 218 -17.81 -13.45 -20.75
N ILE A 219 -16.50 -13.54 -20.48
CA ILE A 219 -15.80 -12.61 -19.57
C ILE A 219 -15.87 -11.17 -20.12
N SER A 220 -15.63 -10.99 -21.41
CA SER A 220 -15.65 -9.66 -22.06
C SER A 220 -17.04 -9.04 -22.01
N THR A 221 -18.08 -9.81 -22.31
CA THR A 221 -19.48 -9.36 -22.26
C THR A 221 -19.90 -8.99 -20.84
N PHE A 222 -19.48 -9.79 -19.85
CA PHE A 222 -19.72 -9.49 -18.44
C PHE A 222 -19.02 -8.20 -17.98
N GLY A 223 -17.77 -7.99 -18.40
CA GLY A 223 -17.04 -6.74 -18.13
C GLY A 223 -17.73 -5.51 -18.72
N LEU A 224 -18.19 -5.60 -19.97
CA LEU A 224 -18.93 -4.52 -20.63
C LEU A 224 -20.27 -4.24 -19.95
N PHE A 225 -20.96 -5.27 -19.46
CA PHE A 225 -22.21 -5.13 -18.72
C PHE A 225 -22.01 -4.38 -17.40
N LEU A 226 -21.00 -4.74 -16.61
CA LEU A 226 -20.66 -4.03 -15.38
C LEU A 226 -20.24 -2.58 -15.66
N TYR A 227 -19.47 -2.35 -16.73
CA TYR A 227 -19.11 -0.99 -17.16
C TYR A 227 -20.35 -0.16 -17.50
N TRP A 228 -21.30 -0.72 -18.25
CA TRP A 228 -22.56 -0.05 -18.59
C TRP A 228 -23.37 0.35 -17.36
N LEU A 229 -23.45 -0.52 -16.33
CA LEU A 229 -24.09 -0.19 -15.06
C LEU A 229 -23.42 0.99 -14.36
N ASN A 230 -22.08 1.03 -14.35
CA ASN A 230 -21.31 2.14 -13.75
C ASN A 230 -21.49 3.45 -14.52
N VAL A 231 -21.49 3.42 -15.86
CA VAL A 231 -21.75 4.61 -16.69
C VAL A 231 -23.15 5.16 -16.41
N LYS A 232 -24.14 4.28 -16.27
CA LYS A 232 -25.51 4.68 -15.93
C LYS A 232 -25.56 5.37 -14.56
N GLU A 233 -24.84 4.86 -13.56
CA GLU A 233 -24.73 5.48 -12.23
C GLU A 233 -24.08 6.86 -12.29
N ASN A 234 -22.90 6.96 -12.91
CA ASN A 234 -22.17 8.22 -13.04
C ASN A 234 -22.98 9.27 -13.78
N HIS A 235 -23.68 8.88 -14.84
CA HIS A 235 -24.53 9.80 -15.59
C HIS A 235 -25.68 10.35 -14.73
N ARG A 236 -26.30 9.53 -13.88
CA ARG A 236 -27.31 10.03 -12.93
C ARG A 236 -26.70 11.03 -11.94
N ASN A 237 -25.53 10.73 -11.38
CA ASN A 237 -24.85 11.62 -10.45
C ASN A 237 -24.48 12.97 -11.11
N GLU A 238 -24.04 12.93 -12.37
CA GLU A 238 -23.79 14.16 -13.13
C GLU A 238 -25.06 14.97 -13.37
N ILE A 239 -26.18 14.31 -13.71
CA ILE A 239 -27.47 14.98 -13.88
C ILE A 239 -27.91 15.63 -12.55
N GLU A 240 -27.77 14.93 -11.43
CA GLU A 240 -28.09 15.44 -10.11
C GLU A 240 -27.26 16.69 -9.76
N MET A 241 -25.94 16.63 -9.99
CA MET A 241 -25.04 17.76 -9.74
C MET A 241 -25.29 18.94 -10.68
N ARG A 242 -25.60 18.69 -11.96
CA ARG A 242 -25.99 19.75 -12.92
C ARG A 242 -27.31 20.40 -12.51
N SER A 243 -28.28 19.60 -12.06
CA SER A 243 -29.55 20.12 -11.54
C SER A 243 -29.32 20.99 -10.30
N ALA A 244 -28.53 20.53 -9.34
CA ALA A 244 -28.15 21.29 -8.16
C ALA A 244 -27.45 22.61 -8.53
N ARG A 245 -26.52 22.58 -9.49
CA ARG A 245 -25.84 23.78 -10.00
C ARG A 245 -26.83 24.75 -10.63
N ASN A 246 -27.74 24.29 -11.49
CA ASN A 246 -28.72 25.14 -12.14
C ASN A 246 -29.64 25.85 -11.14
N VAL A 247 -29.98 25.19 -10.02
CA VAL A 247 -30.78 25.79 -8.94
C VAL A 247 -29.98 26.83 -8.16
N MET A 248 -28.70 26.57 -7.88
CA MET A 248 -27.85 27.49 -7.10
C MET A 248 -27.32 28.67 -7.90
N TYR A 249 -27.09 28.50 -9.20
CA TYR A 249 -26.51 29.50 -10.09
C TYR A 249 -27.21 30.87 -10.04
N PRO A 250 -28.56 30.98 -10.15
CA PRO A 250 -29.23 32.29 -10.09
C PRO A 250 -29.05 32.99 -8.73
N LEU A 251 -29.01 32.24 -7.63
CA LEU A 251 -28.77 32.80 -6.30
C LEU A 251 -27.35 33.35 -6.19
N LEU A 252 -26.35 32.55 -6.59
CA LEU A 252 -24.94 32.95 -6.58
C LEU A 252 -24.69 34.15 -7.50
N LEU A 253 -25.34 34.19 -8.65
CA LEU A 253 -25.25 35.30 -9.59
C LEU A 253 -25.83 36.58 -8.99
N ALA A 254 -27.00 36.49 -8.36
CA ALA A 254 -27.61 37.65 -7.68
C ALA A 254 -26.76 38.15 -6.49
N GLU A 255 -26.17 37.25 -5.68
CA GLU A 255 -25.27 37.63 -4.60
C GLU A 255 -23.99 38.30 -5.12
N ARG A 256 -23.39 37.73 -6.17
CA ARG A 256 -22.23 38.31 -6.86
C ARG A 256 -22.55 39.71 -7.37
N ASP A 257 -23.66 39.87 -8.07
CA ASP A 257 -24.04 41.15 -8.67
C ASP A 257 -24.35 42.20 -7.58
N ARG A 258 -24.93 41.79 -6.45
CA ARG A 258 -25.15 42.67 -5.29
C ARG A 258 -23.84 43.14 -4.66
N GLU A 259 -22.89 42.25 -4.43
CA GLU A 259 -21.57 42.61 -3.89
C GLU A 259 -20.77 43.47 -4.88
N TYR A 260 -20.89 43.18 -6.17
CA TYR A 260 -20.29 43.99 -7.23
C TYR A 260 -20.78 45.44 -7.19
N LEU A 261 -22.10 45.67 -7.19
CA LEU A 261 -22.68 47.02 -7.11
C LEU A 261 -22.33 47.74 -5.81
N LYS A 262 -22.25 47.04 -4.68
CA LYS A 262 -21.79 47.62 -3.40
C LYS A 262 -20.35 48.11 -3.49
N GLN A 263 -19.47 47.34 -4.14
CA GLN A 263 -18.08 47.73 -4.31
C GLN A 263 -17.96 48.94 -5.25
N LEU A 264 -18.73 48.99 -6.35
CA LEU A 264 -18.78 50.16 -7.22
C LEU A 264 -19.20 51.42 -6.46
N ARG A 265 -20.20 51.30 -5.57
CA ARG A 265 -20.64 52.41 -4.73
C ARG A 265 -19.51 52.89 -3.79
N ARG A 266 -18.79 51.97 -3.14
CA ARG A 266 -17.62 52.32 -2.31
C ARG A 266 -16.56 53.07 -3.09
N ASN A 267 -16.15 52.55 -4.26
CA ASN A 267 -15.15 53.21 -5.09
C ASN A 267 -15.61 54.62 -5.52
N ARG A 268 -16.91 54.80 -5.80
CA ARG A 268 -17.49 56.11 -6.14
C ARG A 268 -17.53 57.07 -4.95
N ASP A 269 -17.87 56.57 -3.76
CA ASP A 269 -17.87 57.36 -2.52
C ASP A 269 -16.44 57.79 -2.14
N GLU A 270 -15.45 56.91 -2.32
CA GLU A 270 -14.03 57.20 -2.10
C GLU A 270 -13.48 58.19 -3.15
N GLU A 271 -13.83 58.04 -4.44
CA GLU A 271 -13.49 59.03 -5.48
C GLU A 271 -14.05 60.41 -5.12
N ALA A 272 -15.30 60.47 -4.67
CA ALA A 272 -15.94 61.72 -4.25
C ALA A 272 -15.28 62.35 -3.03
N GLU A 273 -14.68 61.57 -2.14
CA GLU A 273 -13.92 62.06 -0.98
C GLU A 273 -12.52 62.53 -1.35
N LEU A 274 -11.80 61.74 -2.16
CA LEU A 274 -10.42 62.01 -2.56
C LEU A 274 -10.31 63.21 -3.52
N MET A 275 -11.32 63.42 -4.38
CA MET A 275 -11.27 64.44 -5.43
C MET A 275 -11.95 65.77 -5.07
N LYS A 276 -12.37 65.98 -3.82
CA LYS A 276 -13.07 67.21 -3.36
C LYS A 276 -12.30 68.51 -3.65
N ASN A 277 -10.97 68.44 -3.61
CA ASN A 277 -10.11 69.61 -3.68
C ASN A 277 -9.60 69.89 -5.11
N VAL A 278 -10.08 69.15 -6.11
CA VAL A 278 -9.66 69.31 -7.51
C VAL A 278 -10.72 70.11 -8.26
N GLU A 279 -10.34 71.30 -8.74
CA GLU A 279 -11.24 72.17 -9.51
C GLU A 279 -11.68 71.49 -10.82
N GLY A 280 -12.99 71.51 -11.10
CA GLY A 280 -13.57 70.95 -12.34
C GLY A 280 -13.71 69.43 -12.37
N TRP A 281 -13.43 68.71 -11.27
CA TRP A 281 -13.63 67.26 -11.21
C TRP A 281 -15.09 66.90 -10.93
N GLU A 282 -15.69 66.14 -11.85
CA GLU A 282 -17.03 65.56 -11.69
C GLU A 282 -16.91 64.03 -11.49
N VAL A 283 -17.52 63.51 -10.42
CA VAL A 283 -17.36 62.10 -10.02
C VAL A 283 -17.88 61.14 -11.09
N GLY A 284 -17.02 60.22 -11.53
CA GLY A 284 -17.33 59.20 -12.53
C GLY A 284 -17.40 59.71 -13.98
N THR A 285 -16.98 60.96 -14.24
CA THR A 285 -16.70 61.46 -15.58
C THR A 285 -15.25 61.94 -15.65
N TRP A 286 -14.73 62.07 -16.86
CA TRP A 286 -13.43 62.69 -17.08
C TRP A 286 -13.65 64.20 -17.23
N TYR A 287 -13.53 64.96 -16.13
CA TYR A 287 -13.75 66.42 -16.11
C TYR A 287 -15.07 66.85 -16.79
N GLY A 288 -16.18 66.15 -16.50
CA GLY A 288 -17.50 66.41 -17.09
C GLY A 288 -17.77 65.71 -18.42
N GLU A 289 -16.76 65.14 -19.08
CA GLU A 289 -16.95 64.33 -20.29
C GLU A 289 -17.03 62.82 -19.95
N PRO A 290 -17.99 62.07 -20.53
CA PRO A 290 -18.01 60.62 -20.37
C PRO A 290 -16.82 59.98 -21.11
N VAL A 291 -16.13 59.05 -20.46
CA VAL A 291 -14.99 58.31 -21.03
C VAL A 291 -15.39 57.56 -22.31
N PHE A 292 -16.57 56.93 -22.30
CA PHE A 292 -17.10 56.19 -23.44
C PHE A 292 -18.14 57.03 -24.19
N LYS A 293 -17.79 57.46 -25.41
CA LYS A 293 -18.62 58.34 -26.24
C LYS A 293 -19.71 57.60 -27.03
N THR A 294 -19.50 56.32 -27.32
CA THR A 294 -20.37 55.51 -28.21
C THR A 294 -21.46 54.74 -27.47
N LEU A 295 -21.38 54.65 -26.14
CA LEU A 295 -22.32 53.88 -25.33
C LEU A 295 -23.49 54.76 -24.86
N PRO A 296 -24.72 54.20 -24.75
CA PRO A 296 -25.85 54.93 -24.19
C PRO A 296 -25.60 55.25 -22.71
N LYS A 297 -26.03 56.43 -22.25
CA LYS A 297 -25.79 56.94 -20.88
C LYS A 297 -26.37 56.05 -19.79
N ASP A 298 -27.45 55.33 -20.08
CA ASP A 298 -28.15 54.50 -19.10
C ASP A 298 -27.52 53.12 -18.91
N LYS A 299 -26.50 52.77 -19.72
CA LYS A 299 -25.82 51.47 -19.61
C LYS A 299 -24.73 51.55 -18.55
N LEU A 300 -24.78 50.62 -17.59
CA LEU A 300 -23.68 50.42 -16.64
C LEU A 300 -22.42 49.99 -17.40
N ILE A 301 -21.36 50.78 -17.25
CA ILE A 301 -20.03 50.44 -17.76
C ILE A 301 -19.36 49.56 -16.70
N GLU A 302 -18.96 48.36 -17.10
CA GLU A 302 -18.23 47.46 -16.21
C GLU A 302 -16.78 47.95 -16.09
N PRO A 303 -16.29 48.29 -14.88
CA PRO A 303 -14.89 48.63 -14.69
C PRO A 303 -13.96 47.50 -15.10
N THR A 304 -12.74 47.90 -15.45
CA THR A 304 -11.65 46.93 -15.59
C THR A 304 -11.34 46.27 -14.24
N PHE A 305 -10.66 45.13 -14.29
CA PHE A 305 -10.26 44.42 -13.06
C PHE A 305 -9.42 45.31 -12.13
N GLN A 306 -8.58 46.18 -12.69
CA GLN A 306 -7.76 47.12 -11.92
C GLN A 306 -8.61 48.23 -11.28
N GLU A 307 -9.55 48.81 -12.01
CA GLU A 307 -10.50 49.81 -11.50
C GLU A 307 -11.39 49.25 -10.38
N PHE A 308 -11.81 47.99 -10.48
CA PHE A 308 -12.61 47.35 -9.45
C PHE A 308 -11.83 47.18 -8.13
N TYR A 309 -10.53 46.89 -8.21
CA TYR A 309 -9.64 46.63 -7.06
C TYR A 309 -8.70 47.79 -6.70
N VAL A 310 -8.97 49.01 -7.19
CA VAL A 310 -8.04 50.16 -7.10
C VAL A 310 -7.65 50.53 -5.66
N HIS A 311 -8.56 50.33 -4.69
CA HIS A 311 -8.32 50.65 -3.27
C HIS A 311 -7.76 49.47 -2.46
N THR A 312 -7.43 48.35 -3.11
CA THR A 312 -6.89 47.17 -2.44
C THR A 312 -5.38 47.05 -2.66
N ASP A 313 -4.68 46.47 -1.68
CA ASP A 313 -3.26 46.16 -1.83
C ASP A 313 -3.02 45.19 -2.99
N TYR A 314 -1.90 45.36 -3.68
CA TYR A 314 -1.51 44.59 -4.86
C TYR A 314 -1.53 43.09 -4.58
N LYS A 315 -1.08 42.67 -3.40
CA LYS A 315 -1.07 41.25 -3.00
C LYS A 315 -2.48 40.64 -2.99
N HIS A 316 -3.48 41.39 -2.54
CA HIS A 316 -4.87 40.91 -2.51
C HIS A 316 -5.52 40.93 -3.89
N MET A 317 -5.15 41.89 -4.74
CA MET A 317 -5.57 41.92 -6.13
C MET A 317 -4.97 40.73 -6.92
N ALA A 318 -3.66 40.48 -6.79
CA ALA A 318 -2.97 39.40 -7.49
C ALA A 318 -3.57 38.02 -7.18
N ASN A 319 -3.87 37.73 -5.92
CA ASN A 319 -4.52 36.47 -5.52
C ASN A 319 -5.91 36.25 -6.12
N ARG A 320 -6.57 37.30 -6.63
CA ARG A 320 -7.90 37.21 -7.27
C ARG A 320 -7.83 37.26 -8.79
N ALA A 321 -6.66 37.57 -9.36
CA ALA A 321 -6.48 37.64 -10.81
C ALA A 321 -6.67 36.26 -11.47
N ASP A 322 -6.29 35.19 -10.77
CA ASP A 322 -6.35 33.81 -11.27
C ASP A 322 -7.79 33.28 -11.45
N VAL A 323 -8.78 33.90 -10.78
CA VAL A 323 -10.19 33.47 -10.86
C VAL A 323 -10.79 33.74 -12.25
N LYS A 324 -10.15 34.59 -13.07
CA LYS A 324 -10.63 34.95 -14.41
C LYS A 324 -10.28 33.93 -15.51
N LEU A 325 -9.62 32.81 -15.19
CA LEU A 325 -9.22 31.77 -16.15
C LEU A 325 -10.20 30.60 -16.32
N MET A 326 -11.43 30.69 -15.77
CA MET A 326 -12.48 29.68 -15.97
C MET A 326 -13.70 30.22 -16.73
N ASN A 327 -13.46 30.92 -17.84
CA ASN A 327 -14.44 31.09 -18.91
C ASN A 327 -13.94 30.42 -20.18
#